data_AF-A0A533ZC01-F1
#
_entry.id   AF-A0A533ZC01-F1
#
_cell.length_a   1.000
_cell.length_b   1.000
_cell.length_c   1.000
_cell.angle_alpha   90.00
_cell.angle_beta   90.00
_cell.angle_gamma   90.00
#
_symmetry.space_group_name_H-M   'P 1'
#
loop_
_entity.id
_entity.type
_entity.pdbx_description
1 polymer ?
#
loop_
_entity_poly.entity_id
_entity_poly.type
_entity_poly.pdbx_seq_one_letter_code
_entity_poly.pdbx_strand_id
1 'polypeptide(L)'
;MTLSAKVLWPLFPLLLLIVVVCLTWAVVYVVRRSGGATAVWLQGGALACYLLAAVTAMASERGALSANIHRPFSLLTQLAIALALVHIWGRGHRPLVLLNMAALAAILADTALHYLLTR
;
A
#
# COMPACT_ATOMS: atom_id res chain seq x y z
N MET A 1 26.25 12.04 8.55
CA MET A 1 26.15 10.66 8.03
C MET A 1 25.54 10.75 6.64
N THR A 2 26.31 10.51 5.59
CA THR A 2 25.80 10.50 4.22
C THR A 2 24.97 9.23 4.02
N LEU A 3 23.64 9.35 4.02
CA LEU A 3 22.74 8.26 3.66
C LEU A 3 23.01 7.92 2.19
N SER A 4 23.77 6.84 1.96
CA SER A 4 24.12 6.41 0.61
C SER A 4 22.86 5.91 -0.09
N ALA A 5 22.44 6.61 -1.15
CA ALA A 5 21.27 6.26 -1.94
C ALA A 5 21.28 4.79 -2.43
N LYS A 6 22.47 4.20 -2.61
CA LYS A 6 22.65 2.79 -2.98
C LYS A 6 22.23 1.79 -1.89
N VAL A 7 22.30 2.19 -0.61
CA VAL A 7 21.91 1.34 0.53
C VAL A 7 20.40 1.41 0.77
N LEU A 8 19.79 2.55 0.46
CA LEU A 8 18.36 2.78 0.67
C LEU A 8 17.49 2.30 -0.49
N TRP A 9 18.03 2.23 -1.71
CA TRP A 9 17.31 1.75 -2.89
C TRP A 9 16.61 0.39 -2.73
N PRO A 10 17.22 -0.67 -2.12
CA PRO A 10 16.53 -1.95 -1.92
C PRO A 10 15.36 -1.91 -0.94
N LEU A 11 15.16 -0.83 -0.16
CA LEU A 11 13.99 -0.68 0.70
C LEU A 11 12.70 -0.47 -0.10
N PHE A 12 12.77 0.14 -1.29
CA PHE A 12 11.59 0.36 -2.15
C PHE A 12 10.87 -0.95 -2.53
N PRO A 13 11.54 -1.94 -3.15
CA PRO A 13 10.88 -3.21 -3.48
C PRO A 13 10.48 -4.00 -2.23
N LEU A 14 11.20 -3.85 -1.12
CA LEU A 14 10.85 -4.51 0.14
C LEU A 14 9.55 -3.95 0.74
N LEU A 15 9.42 -2.62 0.80
CA LEU A 15 8.20 -1.94 1.26
C LEU A 15 7.02 -2.29 0.37
N LEU A 16 7.24 -2.34 -0.95
CA LEU A 16 6.23 -2.77 -1.91
C LEU A 16 5.76 -4.20 -1.63
N LEU A 17 6.70 -5.13 -1.43
CA LEU A 17 6.39 -6.51 -1.10
C LEU A 17 5.57 -6.61 0.20
N ILE A 18 5.95 -5.86 1.24
CA ILE A 18 5.22 -5.82 2.52
C ILE A 18 3.76 -5.40 2.27
N VAL A 19 3.53 -4.33 1.52
CA VAL A 19 2.17 -3.84 1.25
C VAL A 19 1.36 -4.86 0.47
N VAL A 20 1.92 -5.45 -0.59
CA VAL A 20 1.24 -6.48 -1.39
C VAL A 20 0.85 -7.67 -0.50
N VAL A 21 1.79 -8.20 0.28
CA VAL A 21 1.52 -9.35 1.16
C VAL A 21 0.44 -9.02 2.20
N CYS A 22 0.50 -7.83 2.82
CA CYS A 22 -0.49 -7.41 3.81
C CYS A 22 -1.89 -7.30 3.19
N LEU A 23 -2.03 -6.64 2.03
CA LEU A 23 -3.31 -6.44 1.36
C LEU A 23 -3.87 -7.75 0.80
N THR A 24 -3.03 -8.60 0.21
CA THR A 24 -3.45 -9.94 -0.22
C THR A 24 -3.96 -10.77 0.95
N TRP A 25 -3.25 -10.77 2.08
CA TRP A 25 -3.70 -11.50 3.26
C TRP A 25 -4.98 -10.90 3.87
N ALA A 26 -5.15 -9.58 3.80
CA ALA A 26 -6.38 -8.90 4.22
C ALA A 26 -7.59 -9.33 3.36
N VAL A 27 -7.42 -9.43 2.04
CA VAL A 27 -8.45 -9.97 1.13
C VAL A 27 -8.78 -11.41 1.50
N VAL A 28 -7.77 -12.28 1.63
CA VAL A 28 -7.96 -13.69 2.02
C VAL A 28 -8.69 -13.80 3.35
N TYR A 29 -8.33 -12.98 4.34
CA TYR A 29 -8.96 -12.97 5.65
C TYR A 29 -10.45 -12.62 5.55
N VAL A 30 -10.81 -11.56 4.81
CA VAL A 30 -12.21 -11.13 4.67
C VAL A 30 -13.04 -12.14 3.88
N VAL A 31 -12.47 -12.73 2.82
CA VAL A 31 -13.14 -13.78 2.03
C VAL A 31 -13.39 -15.03 2.88
N ARG A 32 -12.41 -15.46 3.69
CA ARG A 32 -12.55 -16.66 4.55
C ARG A 32 -13.46 -16.46 5.76
N ARG A 33 -13.61 -15.23 6.25
CA ARG A 33 -14.38 -14.90 7.45
C ARG A 33 -15.78 -14.34 7.14
N SER A 34 -16.22 -14.39 5.88
CA SER A 34 -17.51 -13.84 5.43
C SER A 34 -17.72 -12.39 5.86
N GLY A 35 -16.68 -11.54 5.76
CA GLY A 35 -16.68 -10.17 6.30
C GLY A 35 -17.63 -9.17 5.62
N GLY A 36 -18.60 -9.64 4.84
CA GLY A 36 -19.54 -8.84 4.06
C GLY A 36 -18.95 -8.37 2.73
N ALA A 37 -19.80 -8.23 1.71
CA ALA A 37 -19.39 -7.82 0.37
C ALA A 37 -18.63 -6.48 0.37
N THR A 38 -19.01 -5.53 1.23
CA THR A 38 -18.36 -4.24 1.37
C THR A 38 -16.90 -4.35 1.80
N ALA A 39 -16.57 -5.21 2.77
CA ALA A 39 -15.19 -5.38 3.21
C ALA A 39 -14.33 -6.06 2.13
N VAL A 40 -14.91 -6.99 1.36
CA VAL A 40 -14.22 -7.64 0.22
C VAL A 40 -13.90 -6.59 -0.84
N TRP A 41 -14.86 -5.72 -1.18
CA TRP A 41 -14.66 -4.65 -2.14
C TRP A 41 -13.63 -3.61 -1.68
N LEU A 42 -13.64 -3.24 -0.39
CA LEU A 42 -12.65 -2.29 0.15
C LEU A 42 -11.23 -2.86 0.11
N GLN A 43 -11.04 -4.11 0.55
CA GLN A 43 -9.72 -4.75 0.54
C GLN A 43 -9.24 -5.07 -0.88
N GLY A 44 -10.14 -5.57 -1.73
CA GLY A 44 -9.85 -5.84 -3.14
C GLY A 44 -9.53 -4.57 -3.92
N GLY A 45 -10.29 -3.50 -3.66
CA GLY A 45 -10.06 -2.18 -4.24
C GLY A 45 -8.73 -1.56 -3.79
N ALA A 46 -8.36 -1.69 -2.51
CA ALA A 46 -7.06 -1.26 -2.00
C ALA A 46 -5.91 -2.01 -2.68
N LEU A 47 -6.01 -3.34 -2.80
CA LEU A 47 -5.00 -4.15 -3.50
C LEU A 47 -4.89 -3.77 -4.97
N ALA A 48 -6.02 -3.62 -5.67
CA ALA A 48 -6.03 -3.23 -7.08
C ALA A 48 -5.43 -1.83 -7.30
N CYS A 49 -5.78 -0.86 -6.47
CA CYS A 49 -5.19 0.48 -6.53
C CYS A 49 -3.69 0.45 -6.28
N TYR A 50 -3.22 -0.37 -5.34
CA TYR A 50 -1.80 -0.49 -5.04
C TYR A 50 -1.03 -1.16 -6.18
N LEU A 51 -1.58 -2.21 -6.78
CA LEU A 51 -0.98 -2.85 -7.96
C LEU A 51 -0.92 -1.90 -9.15
N LEU A 52 -1.96 -1.08 -9.37
CA LEU A 52 -1.93 -0.03 -10.38
C LEU A 52 -0.86 1.03 -10.09
N ALA A 53 -0.69 1.42 -8.82
CA ALA A 53 0.40 2.32 -8.41
C ALA A 53 1.78 1.71 -8.72
N ALA A 54 1.98 0.43 -8.42
CA ALA A 54 3.22 -0.29 -8.71
C ALA A 54 3.49 -0.39 -10.23
N VAL A 55 2.48 -0.74 -11.03
CA VAL A 55 2.60 -0.85 -12.49
C VAL A 55 2.89 0.51 -13.11
N THR A 56 2.23 1.57 -12.65
CA THR A 56 2.47 2.93 -13.15
C THR A 56 3.85 3.46 -12.76
N ALA A 57 4.36 3.10 -11.57
CA ALA A 57 5.73 3.40 -11.17
C ALA A 57 6.75 2.69 -12.08
N MET A 58 6.61 1.38 -12.31
CA MET A 58 7.48 0.63 -13.22
C MET A 58 7.42 1.15 -14.67
N ALA A 59 6.23 1.54 -15.14
CA ALA A 59 6.05 2.12 -16.47
C ALA A 59 6.71 3.51 -16.58
N SER A 60 6.71 4.28 -15.49
CA SER A 60 7.39 5.57 -15.43
C SER A 60 8.91 5.45 -15.42
N GLU A 61 9.47 4.49 -14.67
CA GLU A 61 10.91 4.19 -14.67
C GLU A 61 11.42 3.75 -16.05
N ARG A 62 10.56 3.13 -16.87
CA ARG A 62 10.85 2.76 -18.26
C ARG A 62 10.72 3.93 -19.26
N GLY A 63 10.43 5.14 -18.79
CA GLY A 63 10.30 6.35 -19.62
C GLY A 63 8.98 6.46 -20.38
N ALA A 64 8.00 5.59 -20.13
CA ALA A 64 6.74 5.59 -20.87
C ALA A 64 5.70 6.59 -20.32
N LEU A 65 5.82 7.01 -19.05
CA LEU A 65 4.85 7.86 -18.37
C LEU A 65 5.53 8.86 -17.41
N SER A 66 4.92 10.04 -17.26
CA SER A 66 5.39 11.08 -16.33
C SER A 66 5.43 10.57 -14.88
N ALA A 67 6.53 10.84 -14.18
CA ALA A 67 6.81 10.42 -12.81
C ALA A 67 5.78 10.87 -11.77
N ASN A 68 4.81 11.71 -12.11
CA ASN A 68 3.75 12.12 -11.18
C ASN A 68 2.48 11.25 -11.24
N ILE A 69 2.36 10.32 -12.20
CA ILE A 69 1.11 9.54 -12.40
C ILE A 69 0.89 8.48 -11.31
N HIS A 70 1.94 7.96 -10.66
CA HIS A 70 1.79 6.94 -9.60
C HIS A 70 1.29 7.50 -8.26
N ARG A 71 1.50 8.82 -8.01
CA ARG A 71 1.08 9.51 -6.76
C ARG A 71 -0.43 9.45 -6.48
N PRO A 72 -1.34 9.76 -7.43
CA PRO A 72 -2.77 9.65 -7.18
C PRO A 72 -3.22 8.22 -6.83
N PHE A 73 -2.60 7.19 -7.41
CA PHE A 73 -2.92 5.80 -7.08
C PHE A 73 -2.46 5.41 -5.68
N SER A 74 -1.30 5.92 -5.23
CA SER A 74 -0.86 5.75 -3.83
C SER A 74 -1.81 6.42 -2.85
N LEU A 75 -2.28 7.65 -3.15
CA LEU A 75 -3.28 8.35 -2.33
C LEU A 75 -4.63 7.62 -2.29
N LEU A 76 -5.09 7.09 -3.43
CA LEU A 76 -6.31 6.27 -3.48
C LEU A 76 -6.16 5.00 -2.65
N THR A 77 -4.98 4.37 -2.66
CA THR A 77 -4.70 3.20 -1.83
C THR A 77 -4.75 3.55 -0.34
N GLN A 78 -4.12 4.66 0.08
CA GLN A 78 -4.18 5.12 1.46
C GLN A 78 -5.61 5.43 1.90
N LEU A 79 -6.41 6.06 1.03
CA LEU A 79 -7.79 6.38 1.31
C LEU A 79 -8.66 5.11 1.41
N ALA A 80 -8.43 4.12 0.55
CA ALA A 80 -9.10 2.83 0.61
C ALA A 80 -8.74 2.06 1.91
N ILE A 81 -7.46 2.07 2.32
CA ILE A 81 -7.01 1.47 3.58
C ILE A 81 -7.61 2.21 4.79
N ALA A 82 -7.67 3.54 4.74
CA ALA A 82 -8.28 4.35 5.81
C ALA A 82 -9.78 4.08 5.94
N LEU A 83 -10.52 4.03 4.83
CA LEU A 83 -11.94 3.66 4.81
C LEU A 83 -12.17 2.24 5.32
N ALA A 84 -11.30 1.30 4.93
CA ALA A 84 -11.35 -0.05 5.47
C ALA A 84 -11.14 -0.03 6.99
N LEU A 85 -10.11 0.64 7.49
CA LEU A 85 -9.86 0.75 8.94
C LEU A 85 -11.06 1.32 9.69
N VAL A 86 -11.69 2.39 9.19
CA VAL A 86 -12.90 2.97 9.77
C VAL A 86 -14.06 1.98 9.76
N HIS A 87 -14.27 1.24 8.67
CA HIS A 87 -15.34 0.26 8.55
C HIS A 87 -15.18 -0.93 9.50
N ILE A 88 -13.93 -1.31 9.78
CA ILE A 88 -13.59 -2.46 10.64
C ILE A 88 -13.45 -2.00 12.11
N TRP A 89 -13.29 -0.70 12.35
CA TRP A 89 -13.13 -0.12 13.68
C TRP A 89 -14.32 -0.46 14.57
N GLY A 90 -14.06 -1.02 15.76
CA GLY A 90 -15.10 -1.45 16.70
C GLY A 90 -15.71 -2.84 16.42
N ARG A 91 -15.44 -3.50 15.28
CA ARG A 91 -15.95 -4.87 14.98
C ARG A 91 -15.05 -6.00 15.50
N GLY A 92 -14.01 -5.70 16.27
CA GLY A 92 -13.17 -6.71 16.93
C GLY A 92 -12.23 -7.51 16.00
N HIS A 93 -12.13 -7.18 14.72
CA HIS A 93 -11.27 -7.88 13.76
C HIS A 93 -9.80 -7.39 13.83
N ARG A 94 -9.17 -7.59 15.00
CA ARG A 94 -7.76 -7.25 15.27
C ARG A 94 -6.75 -7.63 14.17
N PRO A 95 -6.77 -8.86 13.59
CA PRO A 95 -5.81 -9.21 12.54
C PRO A 95 -5.98 -8.36 11.27
N LEU A 96 -7.21 -8.00 10.91
CA LEU A 96 -7.46 -7.17 9.73
C LEU A 96 -7.01 -5.72 9.96
N VAL A 97 -7.20 -5.21 11.17
CA VAL A 97 -6.67 -3.90 11.58
C VAL A 97 -5.14 -3.88 11.50
N LEU A 98 -4.47 -4.91 12.02
CA LEU A 98 -3.01 -5.03 11.97
C LEU A 98 -2.47 -5.04 10.53
N LEU A 99 -3.11 -5.80 9.62
CA LEU A 99 -2.71 -5.87 8.21
C LEU A 99 -2.85 -4.53 7.50
N ASN A 100 -3.97 -3.84 7.73
CA ASN A 100 -4.21 -2.51 7.14
C ASN A 100 -3.24 -1.46 7.73
N MET A 101 -2.98 -1.50 9.03
CA MET A 101 -2.01 -0.61 9.69
C MET A 101 -0.58 -0.85 9.20
N ALA A 102 -0.17 -2.12 9.03
CA ALA A 102 1.14 -2.47 8.49
C ALA A 102 1.30 -1.99 7.04
N ALA A 103 0.28 -2.19 6.19
CA ALA A 103 0.25 -1.68 4.83
C ALA A 103 0.34 -0.14 4.80
N LEU A 104 -0.43 0.55 5.65
CA LEU A 104 -0.40 2.01 5.73
C LEU A 104 0.97 2.53 6.17
N ALA A 105 1.56 1.91 7.20
CA ALA A 105 2.89 2.28 7.70
C ALA A 105 3.97 2.08 6.64
N ALA A 106 3.91 1.00 5.87
CA ALA A 106 4.84 0.74 4.78
C ALA A 106 4.72 1.76 3.64
N ILE A 107 3.50 2.17 3.26
CA ILE A 107 3.29 3.24 2.25
C ILE A 107 3.81 4.60 2.75
N LEU A 108 3.61 4.92 4.03
CA LEU A 108 4.14 6.15 4.63
C LEU A 108 5.67 6.12 4.69
N ALA A 109 6.27 4.98 5.04
CA ALA A 109 7.71 4.79 5.02
C ALA A 109 8.30 4.94 3.61
N ASP A 110 7.63 4.42 2.59
CA ASP A 110 8.01 4.58 1.19
C ASP A 110 8.01 6.06 0.76
N THR A 111 6.99 6.82 1.19
CA THR A 111 6.91 8.26 0.92
C THR A 111 8.01 9.03 1.64
N ALA A 112 8.30 8.68 2.90
CA ALA A 112 9.37 9.30 3.69
C ALA A 112 10.75 9.00 3.09
N LEU A 113 10.95 7.78 2.60
CA LEU A 113 12.18 7.36 1.93
C LEU A 113 12.41 8.14 0.63
N HIS A 114 11.37 8.33 -0.18
CA HIS A 114 11.42 9.19 -1.37
C HIS A 114 11.81 10.62 -0.99
N TYR A 115 11.20 11.21 0.05
CA TYR A 115 11.53 12.56 0.51
C TYR A 115 12.99 12.68 0.95
N LEU A 116 13.50 11.69 1.71
CA LEU A 116 14.88 11.67 2.19
C LEU A 116 15.91 11.53 1.05
N LEU A 117 15.59 10.80 -0.02
CA LEU A 117 16.50 10.63 -1.17
C LEU A 117 16.48 11.80 -2.15
N THR A 118 15.43 12.62 -2.15
CA THR A 118 15.33 13.84 -2.97
C THR A 118 15.99 15.08 -2.34
N ARG A 119 16.44 14.99 -1.08
CA ARG A 119 17.22 16.04 -0.39
C ARG A 119 18.70 15.71 -0.41
#